data_AF-A0A848FF45-F1
#
_entry.id   AF-A0A848FF45-F1
#
_cell.length_a   1.000
_cell.length_b   1.000
_cell.length_c   1.000
_cell.angle_alpha   90.00
_cell.angle_beta   90.00
_cell.angle_gamma   90.00
#
_symmetry.space_group_name_H-M   'P 1'
#
loop_
_entity.id
_entity.type
_entity.pdbx_description
1 polymer ?
#
loop_
_entity_poly.entity_id
_entity_poly.type
_entity_poly.pdbx_seq_one_letter_code
_entity_poly.pdbx_strand_id
1 'polypeptide(L)' 'MSDFATFPWPVSPTVTAPDGSDVRVLPGLSGGGMAHFHLAAGRVSKAAH' A
#
# COMPACT_ATOMS: atom_id res chain seq x y z
N MET A 1 -15.32 18.76 9.62
CA MET A 1 -14.91 17.36 9.36
C MET A 1 -14.49 17.30 7.92
N SER A 2 -13.33 16.73 7.60
CA SER A 2 -13.00 16.39 6.21
C SER A 2 -13.96 15.30 5.72
N ASP A 3 -14.39 15.38 4.46
CA ASP A 3 -15.24 14.36 3.86
C ASP A 3 -14.55 13.00 3.90
N PHE A 4 -15.33 11.95 4.20
CA PHE A 4 -14.84 10.58 4.18
C PHE A 4 -14.68 10.13 2.73
N ALA A 5 -13.44 9.99 2.27
CA ALA A 5 -13.13 9.52 0.92
C ALA A 5 -13.10 7.98 0.89
N THR A 6 -13.80 7.40 -0.06
CA THR A 6 -13.69 5.97 -0.40
C THR A 6 -13.02 5.82 -1.76
N PHE A 7 -12.37 4.68 -1.97
CA PHE A 7 -11.69 4.39 -3.23
C PHE A 7 -11.90 2.93 -3.62
N PRO A 8 -12.27 2.65 -4.88
CA PRO A 8 -12.38 1.29 -5.37
C PRO A 8 -11.07 0.54 -5.21
N TRP A 9 -11.15 -0.74 -4.88
CA TRP A 9 -9.97 -1.58 -4.73
C TRP A 9 -9.18 -1.67 -6.05
N PRO A 10 -7.90 -1.26 -6.08
CA PRO A 10 -7.07 -1.43 -7.28
C PRO A 10 -6.86 -2.92 -7.54
N VAL A 11 -7.10 -3.37 -8.78
CA VAL A 11 -6.87 -4.78 -9.16
C VAL A 11 -5.38 -5.04 -9.42
N SER A 12 -4.67 -4.08 -10.03
CA SER A 12 -3.21 -4.13 -10.22
C SER A 12 -2.47 -3.35 -9.13
N PRO A 13 -1.28 -3.79 -8.68
CA PRO A 13 -0.48 -3.02 -7.75
C PRO A 13 -0.16 -1.65 -8.37
N THR A 14 -0.14 -0.63 -7.51
CA THR A 14 0.30 0.72 -7.90
C THR A 14 1.79 0.71 -8.22
N VAL A 15 2.56 -0.05 -7.44
CA VAL A 15 4.00 -0.26 -7.63
C VAL A 15 4.40 -1.59 -7.00
N THR A 16 5.42 -2.25 -7.54
CA THR A 16 6.11 -3.34 -6.86
C THR A 16 7.38 -2.78 -6.23
N ALA A 17 7.50 -2.89 -4.90
CA ALA A 17 8.62 -2.34 -4.15
C ALA A 17 9.92 -3.15 -4.40
N PRO A 18 11.10 -2.59 -4.09
CA PRO A 18 12.38 -3.28 -4.31
C PRO A 18 12.54 -4.61 -3.56
N ASP A 19 11.83 -4.80 -2.45
CA ASP A 19 11.81 -6.08 -1.71
C ASP A 19 10.92 -7.15 -2.36
N GLY A 20 10.24 -6.79 -3.45
CA GLY A 20 9.33 -7.62 -4.22
C GLY A 20 7.89 -7.61 -3.71
N SER A 21 7.54 -6.76 -2.73
CA SER A 21 6.15 -6.62 -2.30
C SER A 21 5.30 -5.83 -3.31
N ASP A 22 4.08 -6.27 -3.52
CA ASP A 22 3.07 -5.54 -4.29
C ASP A 22 2.40 -4.50 -3.41
N VAL A 23 2.44 -3.23 -3.83
CA VAL A 23 1.92 -2.10 -3.07
C VAL A 23 0.71 -1.50 -3.76
N ARG A 24 -0.39 -1.31 -3.01
CA ARG A 24 -1.59 -0.60 -3.45
C ARG A 24 -1.77 0.62 -2.58
N VAL A 25 -1.63 1.81 -3.14
CA VAL A 25 -1.83 3.07 -2.40
C VAL A 25 -3.33 3.27 -2.15
N LEU A 26 -3.68 3.62 -0.90
CA LEU A 26 -5.04 3.87 -0.44
C LEU A 26 -5.26 5.38 -0.22
N PRO A 27 -6.51 5.83 -0.06
CA PRO A 27 -6.80 7.24 0.19
C PRO A 27 -6.01 7.79 1.39
N GLY A 28 -5.35 8.93 1.17
CA GLY A 28 -4.69 9.68 2.22
C GLY A 28 -5.65 10.58 2.98
N LEU A 29 -5.31 10.87 4.23
CA LEU A 29 -5.94 11.88 5.06
C LEU A 29 -4.94 13.01 5.32
N SER A 30 -5.38 14.11 5.94
CA SER A 30 -4.50 15.22 6.31
C SER A 30 -3.33 14.78 7.21
N GLY A 31 -3.51 13.72 7.99
CA GLY A 31 -2.48 13.14 8.86
C GLY A 31 -1.51 12.18 8.17
N GLY A 32 -1.69 11.86 6.89
CA GLY A 32 -0.79 10.96 6.15
C GLY A 32 -1.49 10.03 5.16
N GLY A 33 -0.69 9.25 4.45
CA GLY A 33 -1.16 8.23 3.52
C GLY A 33 -1.32 6.86 4.15
N MET A 34 -1.92 5.94 3.39
CA MET A 34 -1.99 4.51 3.73
C MET A 34 -1.74 3.68 2.46
N ALA A 35 -1.23 2.47 2.63
CA ALA A 35 -1.09 1.51 1.54
C ALA A 35 -1.28 0.08 2.06
N HIS A 36 -1.73 -0.81 1.18
CA HIS A 36 -1.78 -2.24 1.41
C HIS A 36 -0.59 -2.92 0.74
N PHE A 37 0.16 -3.71 1.51
CA PHE A 37 1.33 -4.46 1.04
C PHE A 37 0.99 -5.95 0.98
N HIS A 38 1.36 -6.59 -0.12
CA HIS A 38 1.26 -8.04 -0.28
C HIS A 38 2.64 -8.63 -0.57
N LEU A 39 3.02 -9.62 0.25
CA LEU A 39 4.18 -10.47 0.04
C LEU A 39 3.71 -11.86 -0.39
N ALA A 40 4.28 -12.40 -1.46
CA ALA A 40 4.02 -13.77 -1.88
C ALA A 40 4.39 -14.79 -0.77
N ALA A 41 3.83 -16.00 -0.84
CA ALA A 41 4.09 -17.05 0.12
C ALA A 41 5.61 -17.30 0.32
N GLY A 42 6.03 -17.41 1.57
CA GLY A 42 7.45 -17.61 1.92
C GLY A 42 8.33 -16.36 1.79
N ARG A 43 7.78 -15.20 1.42
CA ARG A 43 8.51 -13.93 1.38
C ARG A 43 8.33 -13.15 2.66
N VAL A 44 9.39 -12.45 3.04
CA VAL A 44 9.42 -11.53 4.17
C VAL A 44 9.99 -10.20 3.69
N SER A 45 9.45 -9.10 4.20
CA SER A 45 10.09 -7.80 4.08
C SER A 45 11.13 -7.68 5.20
N LYS A 46 12.24 -7.00 4.91
CA LYS A 46 13.32 -6.75 5.87
C LYS A 46 13.36 -5.26 6.17
N ALA A 47 13.55 -4.91 7.43
CA ALA A 47 13.88 -3.54 7.78
C ALA A 47 15.17 -3.13 7.04
N ALA A 48 15.14 -1.95 6.43
CA ALA A 48 16.30 -1.34 5.80
C ALA A 48 16.73 -0.11 6.62
N HIS A 49 18.02 0.22 6.57
CA HIS A 49 18.65 1.34 7.28
C HIS A 49 18.61 2.62 6.44
#